data_AF-A0A146G5C1-F1
#
_entry.id   AF-A0A146G5C1-F1
#
_cell.length_a   1.000
_cell.length_b   1.000
_cell.length_c   1.000
_cell.angle_alpha   90.00
_cell.angle_beta   90.00
_cell.angle_gamma   90.00
#
_symmetry.space_group_name_H-M   'P 1'
#
loop_
_entity.id
_entity.type
_entity.pdbx_description
1 polymer ?
#
loop_
_entity_poly.entity_id
_entity_poly.type
_entity_poly.pdbx_seq_one_letter_code
_entity_poly.pdbx_strand_id
1 'polypeptide(L)'
;MALLPLISGHAASTASNPKIVSDYTLSVYPDREDAIYKKGDKVEFQVLLLGKNPTDDAEVSWKVSKDGVPPVQQGKTKLKYGKAVIPASLDEPGFLLCEVSFNDGKQNLQTSASAAIDPTEIKPSMPTPDDFDAFWDGKKAELAKIPINARLTPVETPPERPGVETFDVQLDCLGKPVSGFYSRPIGAKPGSCPALLLVDGAGVRSSDKLWAIRPATKGFLGMGINAHGIPNGQPGTYYAALGDGELKGYRTDGRESRDTYYFLGMYLRVKRALDFLMAQPEWDGKVLIINGGSQGGGQALAGAGLEPRVSGIVVMIPGLCDLTGMAAGRIGGWPKPVPKDAAGNPDPVILNNMRYFDCVNFAPRIKAETKFWLGFNDIVTPPTGQYAAYNAITAPKTLITAPEYGHGGEAPNFWPLINNLIYDMAAQQQKKNSTP
;
A
#
# COMPACT_ATOMS: atom_id res chain seq x y z
N MET A 1 -22.27 44.04 -17.61
CA MET A 1 -23.03 42.79 -17.83
C MET A 1 -22.12 41.63 -17.48
N ALA A 2 -22.21 41.17 -16.24
CA ALA A 2 -21.40 40.07 -15.71
C ALA A 2 -22.18 38.77 -15.90
N LEU A 3 -21.55 37.76 -16.52
CA LEU A 3 -22.08 36.41 -16.65
C LEU A 3 -21.06 35.45 -16.03
N LEU A 4 -21.45 34.89 -14.89
CA LEU A 4 -20.75 33.84 -14.16
C LEU A 4 -20.70 32.52 -14.98
N PRO A 5 -19.68 31.66 -14.77
CA PRO A 5 -19.61 30.35 -15.38
C PRO A 5 -20.50 29.34 -14.64
N LEU A 6 -21.27 28.58 -15.41
CA LEU A 6 -22.08 27.45 -14.94
C LEU A 6 -21.20 26.26 -14.59
N ILE A 7 -21.31 25.84 -13.33
CA ILE A 7 -20.86 24.57 -12.78
C ILE A 7 -21.75 23.46 -13.34
N SER A 8 -21.23 22.54 -14.15
CA SER A 8 -21.92 21.29 -14.50
C SER A 8 -21.43 20.17 -13.58
N GLY A 9 -22.27 19.91 -12.56
CA GLY A 9 -22.07 18.86 -11.57
C GLY A 9 -22.20 17.46 -12.15
N HIS A 10 -21.40 16.55 -11.59
CA HIS A 10 -21.63 15.12 -11.69
C HIS A 10 -22.93 14.78 -10.97
N ALA A 11 -23.98 14.43 -11.72
CA ALA A 11 -25.16 13.79 -11.16
C ALA A 11 -24.80 12.35 -10.79
N ALA A 12 -24.22 12.18 -9.60
CA ALA A 12 -24.35 10.93 -8.88
C ALA A 12 -25.84 10.82 -8.50
N SER A 13 -26.53 9.84 -9.07
CA SER A 13 -27.79 9.34 -8.53
C SER A 13 -27.49 8.70 -7.17
N THR A 14 -27.36 9.52 -6.14
CA THR A 14 -27.52 9.09 -4.76
C THR A 14 -28.97 9.38 -4.41
N ALA A 15 -29.82 8.37 -4.46
CA ALA A 15 -30.92 8.33 -3.52
C ALA A 15 -30.28 8.42 -2.14
N SER A 16 -30.29 9.62 -1.54
CA SER A 16 -29.81 9.83 -0.19
C SER A 16 -30.77 9.10 0.74
N ASN A 17 -30.46 7.85 1.07
CA ASN A 17 -31.01 7.25 2.28
C ASN A 17 -30.77 8.25 3.41
N PRO A 18 -31.79 8.60 4.22
CA PRO A 18 -31.58 9.47 5.36
C PRO A 18 -30.44 8.86 6.18
N LYS A 19 -29.34 9.61 6.37
CA LYS A 19 -28.28 9.22 7.29
C LYS A 19 -28.96 9.00 8.63
N ILE A 20 -29.12 7.75 9.04
CA ILE A 20 -29.55 7.40 10.38
C ILE A 20 -28.47 7.97 11.28
N VAL A 21 -28.77 9.09 11.95
CA VAL A 21 -27.91 9.63 12.99
C VAL A 21 -28.03 8.63 14.13
N SER A 22 -26.98 7.83 14.33
CA SER A 22 -26.99 6.86 15.44
C SER A 22 -27.14 7.60 16.76
N ASP A 23 -27.97 7.05 17.65
CA ASP A 23 -28.14 7.59 18.99
C ASP A 23 -26.95 7.30 19.90
N TYR A 24 -25.99 6.49 19.42
CA TYR A 24 -24.77 6.15 20.13
C TYR A 24 -23.52 6.24 19.24
N THR A 25 -22.37 6.37 19.88
CA THR A 25 -21.05 6.25 19.27
C THR A 25 -20.26 5.24 20.09
N LEU A 26 -19.78 4.19 19.45
CA LEU A 26 -18.96 3.14 20.06
C LEU A 26 -17.50 3.34 19.64
N SER A 27 -16.59 3.31 20.61
CA SER A 27 -15.15 3.43 20.40
C SER A 27 -14.41 2.38 21.22
N VAL A 28 -13.27 1.91 20.70
CA VAL A 28 -12.32 1.06 21.41
C VAL A 28 -10.91 1.52 21.09
N TYR A 29 -10.02 1.52 22.08
CA TYR A 29 -8.61 1.90 21.92
C TYR A 29 -7.74 1.21 23.00
N PRO A 30 -6.45 0.95 22.73
CA PRO A 30 -5.53 0.44 23.74
C PRO A 30 -5.22 1.48 24.82
N ASP A 31 -4.76 1.04 25.99
CA ASP A 31 -4.40 1.91 27.12
C ASP A 31 -3.13 2.74 26.89
N ARG A 32 -2.32 2.41 25.88
CA ARG A 32 -1.14 3.19 25.44
C ARG A 32 -1.42 3.92 24.13
N GLU A 33 -1.02 5.18 24.05
CA GLU A 33 -1.21 6.03 22.86
C GLU A 33 -0.45 5.49 21.63
N ASP A 34 0.77 5.00 21.82
CA ASP A 34 1.57 4.38 20.74
C ASP A 34 1.11 2.97 20.38
N ALA A 35 0.24 2.38 21.20
CA ALA A 35 -0.24 1.00 21.09
C ALA A 35 0.87 -0.06 20.99
N ILE A 36 2.07 0.20 21.51
CA ILE A 36 3.21 -0.72 21.46
C ILE A 36 3.51 -1.31 22.85
N TYR A 37 3.68 -2.63 22.88
CA TYR A 37 3.86 -3.43 24.09
C TYR A 37 4.96 -4.47 23.90
N LYS A 38 5.44 -5.03 25.01
CA LYS A 38 6.36 -6.18 25.02
C LYS A 38 5.59 -7.49 25.19
N LYS A 39 6.20 -8.61 24.81
CA LYS A 39 5.68 -9.96 25.10
C LYS A 39 5.32 -10.10 26.59
N GLY A 40 4.13 -10.61 26.86
CA GLY A 40 3.59 -10.81 28.21
C GLY A 40 3.10 -9.53 28.91
N ASP A 41 3.26 -8.35 28.30
CA ASP A 41 2.60 -7.14 28.82
C ASP A 41 1.08 -7.35 28.80
N LYS A 42 0.42 -6.84 29.85
CA LYS A 42 -1.03 -6.72 29.88
C LYS A 42 -1.44 -5.54 28.98
N VAL A 43 -2.30 -5.81 28.02
CA VAL A 43 -3.01 -4.82 27.20
C VAL A 43 -4.40 -4.62 27.78
N GLU A 44 -4.82 -3.37 27.94
CA GLU A 44 -6.18 -3.02 28.38
C GLU A 44 -6.90 -2.23 27.28
N PHE A 45 -7.77 -2.89 26.52
CA PHE A 45 -8.60 -2.20 25.55
C PHE A 45 -9.75 -1.46 26.27
N GLN A 46 -9.74 -0.14 26.16
CA GLN A 46 -10.76 0.76 26.71
C GLN A 46 -11.93 0.84 25.75
N VAL A 47 -13.11 0.42 26.20
CA VAL A 47 -14.37 0.55 25.46
C VAL A 47 -15.11 1.78 25.96
N LEU A 48 -15.61 2.60 25.02
CA LEU A 48 -16.45 3.74 25.31
C LEU A 48 -17.71 3.71 24.43
N LEU A 49 -18.87 3.70 25.06
CA LEU A 49 -20.16 3.93 24.43
C LEU A 49 -20.70 5.27 24.92
N LEU A 50 -20.82 6.22 24.01
CA LEU A 50 -21.50 7.50 24.23
C LEU A 50 -22.87 7.42 23.58
N GLY A 51 -23.89 8.06 24.15
CA GLY A 51 -25.19 8.16 23.49
C GLY A 51 -26.15 9.09 24.21
N LYS A 52 -27.30 9.33 23.58
CA LYS A 52 -28.38 10.18 24.14
C LYS A 52 -29.14 9.50 25.27
N ASN A 53 -29.17 8.18 25.26
CA ASN A 53 -29.80 7.35 26.29
C ASN A 53 -28.75 6.86 27.29
N PRO A 54 -29.14 6.45 28.51
CA PRO A 54 -28.23 5.86 29.48
C PRO A 54 -27.47 4.68 28.88
N THR A 55 -26.14 4.69 29.02
CA THR A 55 -25.23 3.63 28.59
C THR A 55 -24.82 2.71 29.73
N ASP A 56 -25.36 2.94 30.93
CA ASP A 56 -25.17 2.07 32.09
C ASP A 56 -25.90 0.75 31.90
N ASP A 57 -25.23 -0.35 32.28
CA ASP A 57 -25.70 -1.72 32.12
C ASP A 57 -25.91 -2.20 30.67
N ALA A 58 -25.65 -1.34 29.68
CA ALA A 58 -25.55 -1.74 28.29
C ALA A 58 -24.49 -2.84 28.14
N GLU A 59 -24.79 -3.87 27.34
CA GLU A 59 -23.88 -5.00 27.13
C GLU A 59 -23.20 -4.86 25.77
N VAL A 60 -21.87 -4.96 25.76
CA VAL A 60 -21.08 -5.09 24.53
C VAL A 60 -20.61 -6.53 24.38
N SER A 61 -20.57 -7.02 23.14
CA SER A 61 -19.91 -8.27 22.79
C SER A 61 -18.53 -7.95 22.22
N TRP A 62 -17.53 -8.73 22.57
CA TRP A 62 -16.16 -8.48 22.13
C TRP A 62 -15.42 -9.76 21.74
N LYS A 63 -14.41 -9.58 20.90
CA LYS A 63 -13.48 -10.61 20.44
C LYS A 63 -12.07 -10.04 20.40
N VAL A 64 -11.10 -10.72 21.02
CA VAL A 64 -9.68 -10.42 20.89
C VAL A 64 -8.98 -11.56 20.18
N SER A 65 -8.20 -11.26 19.15
CA SER A 65 -7.52 -12.27 18.33
C SER A 65 -6.06 -11.89 18.05
N LYS A 66 -5.21 -12.86 17.72
CA LYS A 66 -3.89 -12.60 17.13
C LYS A 66 -4.09 -12.29 15.65
N ASP A 67 -3.99 -11.03 15.24
CA ASP A 67 -4.04 -10.61 13.84
C ASP A 67 -5.30 -11.13 13.11
N GLY A 68 -6.45 -11.22 13.78
CA GLY A 68 -7.70 -11.74 13.20
C GLY A 68 -7.82 -13.27 13.11
N VAL A 69 -6.82 -14.02 13.58
CA VAL A 69 -6.80 -15.50 13.61
C VAL A 69 -6.64 -16.04 15.04
N PRO A 70 -6.76 -17.37 15.26
CA PRO A 70 -6.48 -17.97 16.56
C PRO A 70 -5.07 -17.63 17.10
N PRO A 71 -4.90 -17.49 18.43
CA PRO A 71 -5.92 -17.66 19.47
C PRO A 71 -6.98 -16.54 19.46
N VAL A 72 -8.23 -16.92 19.73
CA VAL A 72 -9.36 -15.99 19.85
C VAL A 72 -9.99 -16.12 21.23
N GLN A 73 -10.06 -15.01 21.96
CA GLN A 73 -10.87 -14.87 23.16
C GLN A 73 -12.11 -14.06 22.82
N GLN A 74 -13.25 -14.40 23.42
CA GLN A 74 -14.48 -13.66 23.20
C GLN A 74 -15.34 -13.67 24.45
N GLY A 75 -16.19 -12.66 24.57
CA GLY A 75 -17.06 -12.54 25.72
C GLY A 75 -18.07 -11.43 25.56
N LYS A 76 -18.80 -11.20 26.64
CA LYS A 76 -19.69 -10.06 26.79
C LYS A 76 -19.38 -9.33 28.08
N THR A 77 -19.56 -8.02 28.08
CA THR A 77 -19.27 -7.20 29.26
C THR A 77 -20.29 -6.09 29.38
N LYS A 78 -20.84 -5.92 30.58
CA LYS A 78 -21.69 -4.78 30.91
C LYS A 78 -20.84 -3.53 31.09
N LEU A 79 -21.31 -2.43 30.53
CA LEU A 79 -20.70 -1.13 30.67
C LEU A 79 -21.05 -0.51 32.02
N LYS A 80 -20.08 0.19 32.61
CA LYS A 80 -20.24 1.02 33.79
C LYS A 80 -19.90 2.46 33.40
N TYR A 81 -20.86 3.37 33.49
CA TYR A 81 -20.76 4.75 33.00
C TYR A 81 -20.37 4.82 31.52
N GLY A 82 -20.95 3.92 30.71
CA GLY A 82 -20.64 3.76 29.30
C GLY A 82 -19.24 3.22 29.00
N LYS A 83 -18.51 2.70 30.00
CA LYS A 83 -17.13 2.23 29.85
C LYS A 83 -16.97 0.76 30.25
N ALA A 84 -16.04 0.08 29.59
CA ALA A 84 -15.55 -1.24 30.00
C ALA A 84 -14.08 -1.40 29.62
N VAL A 85 -13.42 -2.37 30.25
CA VAL A 85 -12.03 -2.74 29.95
C VAL A 85 -12.00 -4.20 29.52
N ILE A 86 -11.35 -4.47 28.39
CA ILE A 86 -11.12 -5.83 27.88
C ILE A 86 -9.62 -6.12 27.99
N PRO A 87 -9.20 -7.00 28.93
CA PRO A 87 -7.80 -7.35 29.07
C PRO A 87 -7.36 -8.33 27.98
N ALA A 88 -6.12 -8.20 27.53
CA ALA A 88 -5.49 -9.12 26.60
C ALA A 88 -3.98 -9.19 26.87
N SER A 89 -3.33 -10.22 26.33
CA SER A 89 -1.87 -10.36 26.33
C SER A 89 -1.46 -11.31 25.22
N LEU A 90 -0.21 -11.24 24.81
CA LEU A 90 0.41 -12.16 23.85
C LEU A 90 1.86 -12.36 24.26
N ASP A 91 2.31 -13.61 24.31
CA ASP A 91 3.68 -13.97 24.70
C ASP A 91 4.64 -14.13 23.51
N GLU A 92 4.22 -13.69 22.33
CA GLU A 92 4.98 -13.74 21.09
C GLU A 92 4.82 -12.43 20.29
N PRO A 93 5.75 -12.12 19.36
CA PRO A 93 5.61 -10.95 18.50
C PRO A 93 4.38 -11.04 17.60
N GLY A 94 3.60 -9.98 17.51
CA GLY A 94 2.38 -9.96 16.71
C GLY A 94 1.47 -8.79 17.02
N PHE A 95 0.22 -8.89 16.58
CA PHE A 95 -0.81 -7.89 16.83
C PHE A 95 -2.00 -8.53 17.53
N LEU A 96 -2.46 -7.93 18.62
CA LEU A 96 -3.77 -8.21 19.19
C LEU A 96 -4.79 -7.31 18.50
N LEU A 97 -5.84 -7.88 17.92
CA LEU A 97 -6.99 -7.17 17.35
C LEU A 97 -8.20 -7.38 18.25
N CYS A 98 -8.69 -6.30 18.86
CA CYS A 98 -9.91 -6.26 19.66
C CYS A 98 -11.06 -5.70 18.82
N GLU A 99 -12.07 -6.52 18.58
CA GLU A 99 -13.30 -6.18 17.87
C GLU A 99 -14.44 -6.08 18.91
N VAL A 100 -15.19 -4.97 18.90
CA VAL A 100 -16.29 -4.71 19.84
C VAL A 100 -17.56 -4.39 19.08
N SER A 101 -18.66 -5.01 19.49
CA SER A 101 -20.00 -4.81 18.93
C SER A 101 -21.00 -4.42 20.00
N PHE A 102 -21.87 -3.46 19.68
CA PHE A 102 -23.00 -3.04 20.50
C PHE A 102 -24.30 -3.15 19.68
N ASN A 103 -25.33 -3.77 20.27
CA ASN A 103 -26.63 -3.91 19.64
C ASN A 103 -27.73 -3.69 20.69
N ASP A 104 -28.63 -2.73 20.44
CA ASP A 104 -29.77 -2.40 21.31
C ASP A 104 -31.12 -2.80 20.69
N GLY A 105 -31.10 -3.61 19.63
CA GLY A 105 -32.27 -4.01 18.84
C GLY A 105 -32.72 -2.98 17.80
N LYS A 106 -32.22 -1.73 17.85
CA LYS A 106 -32.50 -0.67 16.87
C LYS A 106 -31.30 -0.38 15.98
N GLN A 107 -30.11 -0.46 16.55
CA GLN A 107 -28.86 -0.18 15.87
C GLN A 107 -27.80 -1.22 16.24
N ASN A 108 -26.94 -1.51 15.26
CA ASN A 108 -25.81 -2.41 15.40
C ASN A 108 -24.53 -1.63 15.07
N LEU A 109 -23.69 -1.43 16.06
CA LEU A 109 -22.42 -0.71 15.95
C LEU A 109 -21.26 -1.68 16.11
N GLN A 110 -20.21 -1.49 15.30
CA GLN A 110 -18.98 -2.26 15.38
C GLN A 110 -17.78 -1.33 15.27
N THR A 111 -16.73 -1.64 16.03
CA THR A 111 -15.45 -0.94 15.99
C THR A 111 -14.33 -1.90 16.40
N SER A 112 -13.09 -1.52 16.13
CA SER A 112 -11.93 -2.33 16.44
C SER A 112 -10.71 -1.49 16.77
N ALA A 113 -9.82 -2.02 17.60
CA ALA A 113 -8.51 -1.46 17.86
C ALA A 113 -7.46 -2.55 17.97
N SER A 114 -6.21 -2.19 17.69
CA SER A 114 -5.09 -3.11 17.67
C SER A 114 -3.98 -2.67 18.61
N ALA A 115 -3.27 -3.64 19.18
CA ALA A 115 -2.07 -3.44 19.99
C ALA A 115 -0.92 -4.28 19.41
N ALA A 116 0.23 -3.64 19.21
CA ALA A 116 1.42 -4.25 18.66
C ALA A 116 2.31 -4.82 19.78
N ILE A 117 2.69 -6.08 19.69
CA ILE A 117 3.49 -6.80 20.68
C ILE A 117 4.85 -7.11 20.06
N ASP A 118 5.92 -6.51 20.58
CA ASP A 118 7.29 -6.56 20.06
C ASP A 118 7.35 -6.54 18.51
N PRO A 119 6.74 -5.56 17.84
CA PRO A 119 6.50 -5.64 16.40
C PRO A 119 7.78 -5.65 15.56
N THR A 120 8.90 -5.15 16.10
CA THR A 120 10.21 -5.19 15.46
C THR A 120 10.86 -6.59 15.47
N GLU A 121 10.33 -7.53 16.24
CA GLU A 121 10.76 -8.94 16.26
C GLU A 121 9.97 -9.82 15.29
N ILE A 122 8.94 -9.29 14.63
CA ILE A 122 8.12 -10.02 13.68
C ILE A 122 8.96 -10.44 12.46
N LYS A 123 9.06 -11.75 12.23
CA LYS A 123 9.85 -12.34 11.14
C LYS A 123 9.00 -12.67 9.91
N PRO A 124 9.59 -12.86 8.73
CA PRO A 124 8.92 -13.45 7.57
C PRO A 124 8.26 -14.80 7.92
N SER A 125 7.10 -15.07 7.33
CA SER A 125 6.34 -16.30 7.62
C SER A 125 6.93 -17.57 7.01
N MET A 126 7.75 -17.44 5.96
CA MET A 126 8.49 -18.52 5.32
C MET A 126 9.88 -18.03 4.88
N PRO A 127 10.88 -18.91 4.75
CA PRO A 127 12.18 -18.53 4.21
C PRO A 127 12.07 -18.04 2.76
N THR A 128 13.06 -17.28 2.28
CA THR A 128 13.20 -16.95 0.86
C THR A 128 13.46 -18.24 0.05
N PRO A 129 12.90 -18.41 -1.17
CA PRO A 129 13.26 -19.52 -2.05
C PRO A 129 14.75 -19.51 -2.40
N ASP A 130 15.38 -20.68 -2.45
CA ASP A 130 16.83 -20.79 -2.68
C ASP A 130 17.26 -20.22 -4.05
N ASP A 131 16.40 -20.33 -5.06
CA ASP A 131 16.63 -19.81 -6.42
C ASP A 131 15.91 -18.47 -6.67
N PHE A 132 15.48 -17.75 -5.63
CA PHE A 132 14.77 -16.47 -5.78
C PHE A 132 15.56 -15.44 -6.61
N ASP A 133 16.86 -15.29 -6.34
CA ASP A 133 17.73 -14.39 -7.10
C ASP A 133 17.87 -14.83 -8.55
N ALA A 134 18.18 -16.12 -8.76
CA ALA A 134 18.34 -16.67 -10.09
C ALA A 134 17.07 -16.52 -10.94
N PHE A 135 15.89 -16.72 -10.33
CA PHE A 135 14.60 -16.51 -10.97
C PHE A 135 14.44 -15.06 -11.43
N TRP A 136 14.58 -14.09 -10.52
CA TRP A 136 14.36 -12.68 -10.84
C TRP A 136 15.45 -12.08 -11.74
N ASP A 137 16.70 -12.54 -11.62
CA ASP A 137 17.79 -12.17 -12.53
C ASP A 137 17.52 -12.70 -13.94
N GLY A 138 16.99 -13.94 -14.07
CA GLY A 138 16.52 -14.47 -15.33
C GLY A 138 15.44 -13.60 -15.98
N LYS A 139 14.41 -13.20 -15.21
CA LYS A 139 13.33 -12.32 -15.70
C LYS A 139 13.82 -10.91 -16.07
N LYS A 140 14.77 -10.34 -15.31
CA LYS A 140 15.44 -9.08 -15.68
C LYS A 140 16.24 -9.23 -16.97
N ALA A 141 16.93 -10.35 -17.18
CA ALA A 141 17.68 -10.61 -18.40
C ALA A 141 16.77 -10.80 -19.63
N GLU A 142 15.62 -11.47 -19.46
CA GLU A 142 14.57 -11.54 -20.49
C GLU A 142 14.05 -10.14 -20.83
N LEU A 143 13.72 -9.33 -19.82
CA LEU A 143 13.26 -7.96 -20.01
C LEU A 143 14.32 -7.11 -20.74
N ALA A 144 15.61 -7.22 -20.39
CA ALA A 144 16.69 -6.43 -20.99
C ALA A 144 16.88 -6.69 -22.50
N LYS A 145 16.45 -7.85 -23.02
CA LYS A 145 16.48 -8.17 -24.46
C LYS A 145 15.43 -7.41 -25.27
N ILE A 146 14.39 -6.90 -24.61
CA ILE A 146 13.32 -6.15 -25.26
C ILE A 146 13.72 -4.67 -25.26
N PRO A 147 13.89 -4.00 -26.42
CA PRO A 147 14.19 -2.58 -26.46
C PRO A 147 13.09 -1.76 -25.76
N ILE A 148 13.42 -0.60 -25.20
CA ILE A 148 12.44 0.24 -24.49
C ILE A 148 11.37 0.77 -25.45
N ASN A 149 11.76 1.17 -26.67
CA ASN A 149 10.89 1.71 -27.71
C ASN A 149 9.85 2.70 -27.15
N ALA A 150 10.35 3.71 -26.42
CA ALA A 150 9.49 4.68 -25.76
C ALA A 150 8.67 5.48 -26.77
N ARG A 151 7.35 5.42 -26.66
CA ARG A 151 6.40 6.23 -27.41
C ARG A 151 5.83 7.28 -26.47
N LEU A 152 6.11 8.55 -26.77
CA LEU A 152 5.68 9.70 -25.98
C LEU A 152 4.66 10.51 -26.79
N THR A 153 3.39 10.44 -26.40
CA THR A 153 2.32 11.23 -27.03
C THR A 153 2.05 12.46 -26.17
N PRO A 154 2.29 13.69 -26.65
CA PRO A 154 2.02 14.89 -25.87
C PRO A 154 0.57 14.97 -25.42
N VAL A 155 0.34 15.34 -24.16
CA VAL A 155 -0.99 15.60 -23.60
C VAL A 155 -1.02 16.96 -22.93
N GLU A 156 -2.22 17.55 -22.85
CA GLU A 156 -2.38 18.87 -22.26
C GLU A 156 -2.00 18.87 -20.77
N THR A 157 -1.09 19.79 -20.42
CA THR A 157 -0.77 20.16 -19.04
C THR A 157 -1.77 21.24 -18.60
N PRO A 158 -2.41 21.12 -17.42
CA PRO A 158 -3.34 22.13 -16.94
C PRO A 158 -2.70 23.52 -16.88
N PRO A 159 -3.38 24.60 -17.33
CA PRO A 159 -2.82 25.96 -17.36
C PRO A 159 -2.28 26.47 -16.02
N GLU A 160 -2.84 26.01 -14.91
CA GLU A 160 -2.42 26.33 -13.54
C GLU A 160 -1.14 25.60 -13.09
N ARG A 161 -0.54 24.77 -13.96
CA ARG A 161 0.72 24.04 -13.74
C ARG A 161 1.71 24.30 -14.89
N PRO A 162 2.11 25.56 -15.16
CA PRO A 162 2.99 25.87 -16.29
C PRO A 162 4.42 25.34 -16.07
N GLY A 163 5.22 25.32 -17.13
CA GLY A 163 6.66 25.04 -17.06
C GLY A 163 7.05 23.56 -17.15
N VAL A 164 6.10 22.67 -17.44
CA VAL A 164 6.34 21.24 -17.67
C VAL A 164 5.72 20.78 -18.98
N GLU A 165 6.34 19.79 -19.60
CA GLU A 165 5.74 19.02 -20.69
C GLU A 165 5.33 17.64 -20.18
N THR A 166 4.19 17.14 -20.66
CA THR A 166 3.57 15.90 -20.20
C THR A 166 3.20 15.02 -21.37
N PHE A 167 3.42 13.71 -21.21
CA PHE A 167 3.20 12.71 -22.23
C PHE A 167 2.39 11.54 -21.68
N ASP A 168 1.45 11.01 -22.47
CA ASP A 168 1.04 9.60 -22.34
C ASP A 168 2.20 8.77 -22.88
N VAL A 169 2.76 7.93 -22.00
CA VAL A 169 3.93 7.11 -22.30
C VAL A 169 3.54 5.65 -22.47
N GLN A 170 4.04 5.04 -23.53
CA GLN A 170 3.99 3.60 -23.76
C GLN A 170 5.42 3.07 -23.94
N LEU A 171 5.80 2.07 -23.15
CA LEU A 171 7.08 1.38 -23.27
C LEU A 171 6.83 -0.09 -23.59
N ASP A 172 7.60 -0.64 -24.51
CA ASP A 172 7.58 -2.09 -24.71
C ASP A 172 8.05 -2.77 -23.41
N CYS A 173 7.53 -3.96 -23.13
CA CYS A 173 7.82 -4.70 -21.90
C CYS A 173 7.59 -6.19 -22.16
N LEU A 174 8.04 -7.06 -21.25
CA LEU A 174 7.67 -8.47 -21.29
C LEU A 174 6.17 -8.60 -20.97
N GLY A 175 5.39 -9.10 -21.94
CA GLY A 175 3.93 -9.19 -21.83
C GLY A 175 3.23 -7.86 -22.16
N LYS A 176 2.35 -7.38 -21.26
CA LYS A 176 1.66 -6.08 -21.41
C LYS A 176 2.68 -4.93 -21.30
N PRO A 177 2.52 -3.83 -22.07
CA PRO A 177 3.44 -2.70 -22.05
C PRO A 177 3.42 -1.97 -20.71
N VAL A 178 4.41 -1.13 -20.47
CA VAL A 178 4.24 -0.05 -19.48
C VAL A 178 3.38 1.02 -20.14
N SER A 179 2.29 1.41 -19.50
CA SER A 179 1.51 2.59 -19.85
C SER A 179 1.45 3.55 -18.67
N GLY A 180 1.42 4.85 -18.92
CA GLY A 180 1.39 5.84 -17.84
C GLY A 180 1.43 7.27 -18.33
N PHE A 181 1.68 8.18 -17.40
CA PHE A 181 2.03 9.56 -17.71
C PHE A 181 3.45 9.86 -17.27
N TYR A 182 4.18 10.58 -18.10
CA TYR A 182 5.53 11.06 -17.82
C TYR A 182 5.56 12.58 -18.02
N SER A 183 6.13 13.31 -17.05
CA SER A 183 6.30 14.75 -17.12
C SER A 183 7.72 15.13 -16.74
N ARG A 184 8.24 16.17 -17.40
CA ARG A 184 9.53 16.78 -17.07
C ARG A 184 9.49 18.30 -17.17
N PRO A 185 10.39 19.03 -16.48
CA PRO A 185 10.49 20.48 -16.61
C PRO A 185 10.92 20.88 -18.03
N ILE A 186 10.29 21.92 -18.58
CA ILE A 186 10.69 22.45 -19.89
C ILE A 186 12.10 23.02 -19.79
N GLY A 187 12.99 22.60 -20.69
CA GLY A 187 14.38 23.08 -20.73
C GLY A 187 15.27 22.55 -19.61
N ALA A 188 14.87 21.46 -18.94
CA ALA A 188 15.74 20.74 -18.00
C ALA A 188 17.07 20.37 -18.68
N LYS A 189 18.18 20.62 -17.98
CA LYS A 189 19.53 20.33 -18.48
C LYS A 189 19.86 18.85 -18.25
N PRO A 190 20.78 18.26 -19.04
CA PRO A 190 21.30 16.94 -18.73
C PRO A 190 21.82 16.84 -17.29
N GLY A 191 21.48 15.77 -16.59
CA GLY A 191 21.92 15.53 -15.22
C GLY A 191 21.36 16.49 -14.14
N SER A 192 20.27 17.20 -14.41
CA SER A 192 19.76 18.24 -13.49
C SER A 192 18.55 17.83 -12.66
N CYS A 193 17.90 16.70 -12.97
CA CYS A 193 16.64 16.31 -12.36
C CYS A 193 16.75 15.01 -11.55
N PRO A 194 16.30 14.98 -10.28
CA PRO A 194 15.99 13.73 -9.60
C PRO A 194 14.77 13.08 -10.28
N ALA A 195 14.61 11.76 -10.15
CA ALA A 195 13.48 11.03 -10.73
C ALA A 195 12.54 10.46 -9.64
N LEU A 196 11.24 10.51 -9.90
CA LEU A 196 10.19 9.96 -9.04
C LEU A 196 9.20 9.10 -9.84
N LEU A 197 9.13 7.82 -9.50
CA LEU A 197 8.13 6.88 -9.99
C LEU A 197 7.01 6.71 -8.96
N LEU A 198 5.77 6.93 -9.38
CA LEU A 198 4.57 6.68 -8.59
C LEU A 198 3.82 5.47 -9.14
N VAL A 199 3.55 4.50 -8.28
CA VAL A 199 2.90 3.22 -8.64
C VAL A 199 1.54 3.08 -7.97
N ASP A 200 0.56 2.65 -8.77
CA ASP A 200 -0.85 2.69 -8.41
C ASP A 200 -1.26 1.62 -7.38
N GLY A 201 -2.21 1.98 -6.50
CA GLY A 201 -2.93 1.03 -5.65
C GLY A 201 -3.83 0.08 -6.46
N ALA A 202 -4.46 -0.89 -5.79
CA ALA A 202 -5.28 -1.89 -6.46
C ALA A 202 -6.48 -1.29 -7.21
N GLY A 203 -6.86 -1.91 -8.33
CA GLY A 203 -8.07 -1.57 -9.08
C GLY A 203 -7.79 -1.17 -10.53
N VAL A 204 -8.82 -1.26 -11.37
CA VAL A 204 -8.71 -1.00 -12.81
C VAL A 204 -9.13 0.43 -13.08
N ARG A 205 -8.17 1.29 -13.46
CA ARG A 205 -8.37 2.72 -13.73
C ARG A 205 -7.25 3.26 -14.61
N SER A 206 -7.38 4.50 -15.07
CA SER A 206 -6.29 5.29 -15.65
C SER A 206 -5.21 5.55 -14.58
N SER A 207 -3.95 5.67 -15.00
CA SER A 207 -2.94 6.38 -14.21
C SER A 207 -3.39 7.83 -14.00
N ASP A 208 -3.08 8.43 -12.84
CA ASP A 208 -3.36 9.84 -12.59
C ASP A 208 -2.29 10.72 -13.27
N LYS A 209 -2.72 11.56 -14.22
CA LYS A 209 -1.84 12.50 -14.93
C LYS A 209 -1.17 13.51 -13.98
N LEU A 210 -1.85 13.91 -12.89
CA LEU A 210 -1.30 14.84 -11.91
C LEU A 210 -0.15 14.23 -11.10
N TRP A 211 -0.04 12.90 -11.03
CA TRP A 211 1.08 12.24 -10.34
C TRP A 211 2.40 12.48 -11.06
N ALA A 212 2.41 12.55 -12.40
CA ALA A 212 3.60 12.92 -13.16
C ALA A 212 3.88 14.43 -13.09
N ILE A 213 2.82 15.25 -13.21
CA ILE A 213 2.94 16.71 -13.29
C ILE A 213 3.44 17.33 -11.97
N ARG A 214 2.90 16.93 -10.82
CA ARG A 214 3.21 17.58 -9.52
C ARG A 214 4.72 17.51 -9.19
N PRO A 215 5.40 16.36 -9.31
CA PRO A 215 6.86 16.29 -9.13
C PRO A 215 7.61 17.10 -10.19
N ALA A 216 7.17 17.08 -11.46
CA ALA A 216 7.81 17.84 -12.52
C ALA A 216 7.80 19.35 -12.27
N THR A 217 6.70 19.89 -11.73
CA THR A 217 6.64 21.31 -11.33
C THR A 217 7.60 21.66 -10.18
N LYS A 218 8.17 20.66 -9.51
CA LYS A 218 9.18 20.78 -8.45
C LYS A 218 10.59 20.39 -8.94
N GLY A 219 10.80 20.22 -10.24
CA GLY A 219 12.11 19.93 -10.84
C GLY A 219 12.45 18.44 -10.99
N PHE A 220 11.51 17.53 -10.77
CA PHE A 220 11.74 16.08 -10.94
C PHE A 220 11.41 15.62 -12.37
N LEU A 221 11.99 14.49 -12.77
CA LEU A 221 11.37 13.62 -13.75
C LEU A 221 10.25 12.85 -13.04
N GLY A 222 8.99 13.20 -13.32
CA GLY A 222 7.83 12.60 -12.68
C GLY A 222 7.19 11.57 -13.59
N MET A 223 6.94 10.36 -13.09
CA MET A 223 6.24 9.32 -13.85
C MET A 223 5.22 8.60 -12.97
N GLY A 224 3.96 8.54 -13.41
CA GLY A 224 2.95 7.65 -12.86
C GLY A 224 2.68 6.54 -13.86
N ILE A 225 2.62 5.28 -13.42
CA ILE A 225 2.30 4.15 -14.31
C ILE A 225 1.00 3.47 -13.93
N ASN A 226 0.28 3.04 -14.97
CA ASN A 226 -0.89 2.21 -14.85
C ASN A 226 -0.48 0.80 -14.39
N ALA A 227 -1.14 0.28 -13.35
CA ALA A 227 -0.84 -1.04 -12.80
C ALA A 227 -0.98 -2.20 -13.81
N HIS A 228 -1.82 -2.05 -14.84
CA HIS A 228 -2.23 -3.12 -15.74
C HIS A 228 -1.64 -3.02 -17.16
N GLY A 229 -0.95 -1.92 -17.50
CA GLY A 229 -0.47 -1.70 -18.87
C GLY A 229 -1.59 -1.46 -19.88
N ILE A 230 -2.69 -0.83 -19.44
CA ILE A 230 -3.87 -0.50 -20.27
C ILE A 230 -3.84 1.00 -20.68
N PRO A 231 -4.59 1.40 -21.73
CA PRO A 231 -4.70 2.80 -22.13
C PRO A 231 -5.18 3.75 -21.01
N ASN A 232 -4.61 4.95 -20.98
CA ASN A 232 -4.95 6.00 -20.02
C ASN A 232 -5.97 6.99 -20.63
N GLY A 233 -6.59 7.81 -19.78
CA GLY A 233 -7.50 8.88 -20.21
C GLY A 233 -8.85 8.42 -20.78
N GLN A 234 -9.21 7.14 -20.61
CA GLN A 234 -10.49 6.60 -21.06
C GLN A 234 -11.63 6.94 -20.06
N PRO A 235 -12.91 6.89 -20.48
CA PRO A 235 -14.03 7.11 -19.55
C PRO A 235 -14.11 5.99 -18.49
N GLY A 236 -14.72 6.29 -17.34
CA GLY A 236 -14.86 5.33 -16.24
C GLY A 236 -15.55 4.01 -16.65
N THR A 237 -16.47 4.05 -17.61
CA THR A 237 -17.15 2.87 -18.15
C THR A 237 -16.22 1.90 -18.87
N TYR A 238 -15.16 2.40 -19.52
CA TYR A 238 -14.12 1.56 -20.12
C TYR A 238 -13.39 0.73 -19.05
N TYR A 239 -12.96 1.39 -17.97
CA TYR A 239 -12.26 0.74 -16.88
C TYR A 239 -13.16 -0.22 -16.09
N ALA A 240 -14.43 0.14 -15.88
CA ALA A 240 -15.41 -0.75 -15.28
C ALA A 240 -15.59 -2.02 -16.12
N ALA A 241 -15.76 -1.90 -17.44
CA ALA A 241 -15.90 -3.05 -18.33
C ALA A 241 -14.67 -3.97 -18.32
N LEU A 242 -13.45 -3.41 -18.25
CA LEU A 242 -12.23 -4.20 -18.08
C LEU A 242 -12.18 -4.90 -16.72
N GLY A 243 -12.59 -4.22 -15.64
CA GLY A 243 -12.64 -4.77 -14.29
C GLY A 243 -13.65 -5.91 -14.13
N ASP A 244 -14.76 -5.85 -14.87
CA ASP A 244 -15.79 -6.90 -14.92
C ASP A 244 -15.49 -7.99 -15.96
N GLY A 245 -14.53 -7.75 -16.86
CA GLY A 245 -14.13 -8.62 -17.96
C GLY A 245 -12.69 -9.12 -17.83
N GLU A 246 -11.80 -8.68 -18.73
CA GLU A 246 -10.42 -9.19 -18.88
C GLU A 246 -9.61 -9.19 -17.57
N LEU A 247 -9.80 -8.18 -16.72
CA LEU A 247 -9.06 -8.02 -15.47
C LEU A 247 -9.85 -8.50 -14.25
N LYS A 248 -11.00 -9.15 -14.46
CA LYS A 248 -11.78 -9.71 -13.37
C LYS A 248 -11.00 -10.86 -12.72
N GLY A 249 -10.50 -10.62 -11.51
CA GLY A 249 -9.77 -11.65 -10.77
C GLY A 249 -8.25 -11.60 -10.92
N TYR A 250 -7.68 -10.58 -11.58
CA TYR A 250 -6.22 -10.44 -11.82
C TYR A 250 -5.33 -10.73 -10.60
N ARG A 251 -5.86 -10.50 -9.39
CA ARG A 251 -5.19 -10.73 -8.11
C ARG A 251 -4.75 -12.18 -7.90
N THR A 252 -5.41 -13.13 -8.54
CA THR A 252 -5.16 -14.57 -8.42
C THR A 252 -4.82 -15.26 -9.73
N ASP A 253 -4.80 -14.53 -10.85
CA ASP A 253 -4.59 -15.11 -12.18
C ASP A 253 -3.19 -15.71 -12.32
N GLY A 254 -3.12 -16.99 -12.71
CA GLY A 254 -1.89 -17.73 -12.96
C GLY A 254 -1.07 -18.05 -11.72
N ARG A 255 -1.64 -17.96 -10.51
CA ARG A 255 -0.95 -18.21 -9.22
C ARG A 255 -0.46 -19.66 -9.04
N GLU A 256 -0.93 -20.56 -9.88
CA GLU A 256 -0.54 -21.97 -9.94
C GLU A 256 0.90 -22.18 -10.41
N SER A 257 1.52 -21.16 -11.03
CA SER A 257 2.95 -21.16 -11.37
C SER A 257 3.61 -19.79 -11.15
N ARG A 258 4.85 -19.81 -10.67
CA ARG A 258 5.69 -18.60 -10.57
C ARG A 258 5.96 -17.93 -11.93
N ASP A 259 5.83 -18.66 -13.02
CA ASP A 259 6.07 -18.12 -14.38
C ASP A 259 4.82 -17.48 -15.00
N THR A 260 3.64 -17.69 -14.42
CA THR A 260 2.36 -17.21 -14.97
C THR A 260 1.60 -16.26 -14.05
N TYR A 261 2.02 -16.12 -12.79
CA TYR A 261 1.29 -15.26 -11.85
C TYR A 261 1.27 -13.81 -12.30
N TYR A 262 0.10 -13.18 -12.26
CA TYR A 262 -0.15 -11.84 -12.78
C TYR A 262 0.87 -10.78 -12.32
N PHE A 263 1.28 -10.84 -11.06
CA PHE A 263 2.21 -9.88 -10.47
C PHE A 263 3.63 -9.96 -11.05
N LEU A 264 4.00 -11.03 -11.75
CA LEU A 264 5.26 -11.10 -12.52
C LEU A 264 5.32 -9.97 -13.55
N GLY A 265 4.28 -9.87 -14.39
CA GLY A 265 4.20 -8.81 -15.40
C GLY A 265 4.13 -7.43 -14.76
N MET A 266 3.43 -7.29 -13.62
CA MET A 266 3.35 -6.02 -12.89
C MET A 266 4.72 -5.56 -12.38
N TYR A 267 5.50 -6.43 -11.74
CA TYR A 267 6.82 -6.08 -11.23
C TYR A 267 7.81 -5.79 -12.36
N LEU A 268 7.74 -6.51 -13.48
CA LEU A 268 8.56 -6.22 -14.66
C LEU A 268 8.21 -4.87 -15.30
N ARG A 269 6.93 -4.46 -15.29
CA ARG A 269 6.54 -3.11 -15.71
C ARG A 269 7.11 -2.02 -14.81
N VAL A 270 7.13 -2.23 -13.48
CA VAL A 270 7.78 -1.31 -12.54
C VAL A 270 9.28 -1.20 -12.85
N LYS A 271 9.98 -2.33 -13.03
CA LYS A 271 11.40 -2.35 -13.40
C LYS A 271 11.65 -1.62 -14.73
N ARG A 272 10.82 -1.86 -15.75
CA ARG A 272 10.89 -1.20 -17.06
C ARG A 272 10.69 0.32 -16.96
N ALA A 273 9.78 0.78 -16.11
CA ALA A 273 9.58 2.21 -15.86
C ALA A 273 10.79 2.86 -15.18
N LEU A 274 11.42 2.16 -14.22
CA LEU A 274 12.68 2.61 -13.62
C LEU A 274 13.80 2.67 -14.67
N ASP A 275 13.92 1.67 -15.55
CA ASP A 275 14.88 1.68 -16.66
C ASP A 275 14.69 2.87 -17.59
N PHE A 276 13.44 3.21 -17.92
CA PHE A 276 13.12 4.39 -18.72
C PHE A 276 13.53 5.70 -18.04
N LEU A 277 13.21 5.88 -16.75
CA LEU A 277 13.60 7.07 -15.99
C LEU A 277 15.11 7.24 -15.92
N MET A 278 15.85 6.15 -15.66
CA MET A 278 17.32 6.17 -15.61
C MET A 278 17.97 6.40 -16.97
N ALA A 279 17.25 6.16 -18.08
CA ALA A 279 17.75 6.41 -19.42
C ALA A 279 17.52 7.86 -19.90
N GLN A 280 16.79 8.68 -19.16
CA GLN A 280 16.55 10.07 -19.54
C GLN A 280 17.82 10.91 -19.36
N PRO A 281 18.23 11.73 -20.33
CA PRO A 281 19.45 12.52 -20.24
C PRO A 281 19.40 13.54 -19.09
N GLU A 282 18.21 13.99 -18.70
CA GLU A 282 18.00 14.94 -17.61
C GLU A 282 18.14 14.32 -16.23
N TRP A 283 18.09 12.99 -16.10
CA TRP A 283 18.23 12.33 -14.80
C TRP A 283 19.63 12.57 -14.23
N ASP A 284 19.69 12.95 -12.95
CA ASP A 284 20.92 13.30 -12.24
C ASP A 284 21.88 12.13 -11.98
N GLY A 285 21.49 10.91 -12.34
CA GLY A 285 22.29 9.70 -12.17
C GLY A 285 22.35 9.17 -10.74
N LYS A 286 21.65 9.81 -9.79
CA LYS A 286 21.85 9.59 -8.36
C LYS A 286 20.55 9.41 -7.57
N VAL A 287 19.55 10.27 -7.80
CA VAL A 287 18.29 10.27 -7.04
C VAL A 287 17.18 9.66 -7.88
N LEU A 288 16.72 8.49 -7.45
CA LEU A 288 15.62 7.75 -8.05
C LEU A 288 14.74 7.23 -6.93
N ILE A 289 13.56 7.84 -6.79
CA ILE A 289 12.61 7.52 -5.73
C ILE A 289 11.43 6.76 -6.33
N ILE A 290 10.93 5.77 -5.59
CA ILE A 290 9.67 5.09 -5.88
C ILE A 290 8.68 5.26 -4.73
N ASN A 291 7.42 5.55 -5.06
CA ASN A 291 6.36 5.76 -4.07
C ASN A 291 5.08 4.98 -4.43
N GLY A 292 4.43 4.43 -3.42
CA GLY A 292 3.13 3.79 -3.59
C GLY A 292 2.46 3.37 -2.28
N GLY A 293 1.13 3.25 -2.32
CA GLY A 293 0.31 2.78 -1.22
C GLY A 293 -0.41 1.47 -1.54
N SER A 294 -0.69 0.62 -0.54
CA SER A 294 -1.42 -0.65 -0.76
C SER A 294 -0.72 -1.53 -1.80
N GLN A 295 -1.39 -1.98 -2.87
CA GLN A 295 -0.73 -2.67 -4.00
C GLN A 295 0.46 -1.87 -4.58
N GLY A 296 0.35 -0.54 -4.64
CA GLY A 296 1.44 0.35 -5.05
C GLY A 296 2.63 0.27 -4.10
N GLY A 297 2.38 0.11 -2.80
CA GLY A 297 3.43 -0.08 -1.81
C GLY A 297 4.21 -1.38 -2.03
N GLY A 298 3.50 -2.48 -2.33
CA GLY A 298 4.15 -3.74 -2.71
C GLY A 298 4.94 -3.65 -4.02
N GLN A 299 4.38 -2.98 -5.04
CA GLN A 299 5.11 -2.66 -6.27
C GLN A 299 6.39 -1.85 -6.01
N ALA A 300 6.34 -0.88 -5.10
CA ALA A 300 7.49 -0.06 -4.75
C ALA A 300 8.61 -0.87 -4.07
N LEU A 301 8.25 -1.74 -3.12
CA LEU A 301 9.19 -2.65 -2.47
C LEU A 301 9.81 -3.65 -3.45
N ALA A 302 9.00 -4.27 -4.31
CA ALA A 302 9.48 -5.18 -5.33
C ALA A 302 10.40 -4.47 -6.35
N GLY A 303 9.99 -3.30 -6.83
CA GLY A 303 10.78 -2.49 -7.76
C GLY A 303 12.16 -2.14 -7.21
N ALA A 304 12.23 -1.69 -5.95
CA ALA A 304 13.50 -1.38 -5.30
C ALA A 304 14.34 -2.63 -4.95
N GLY A 305 13.70 -3.79 -4.72
CA GLY A 305 14.41 -5.06 -4.58
C GLY A 305 14.98 -5.58 -5.91
N LEU A 306 14.38 -5.19 -7.04
CA LEU A 306 14.82 -5.58 -8.39
C LEU A 306 15.83 -4.60 -9.01
N GLU A 307 15.84 -3.34 -8.56
CA GLU A 307 16.71 -2.28 -9.07
C GLU A 307 17.52 -1.62 -7.94
N PRO A 308 18.78 -2.04 -7.73
CA PRO A 308 19.61 -1.53 -6.62
C PRO A 308 19.98 -0.05 -6.74
N ARG A 309 19.77 0.59 -7.91
CA ARG A 309 19.98 2.04 -8.10
C ARG A 309 18.84 2.92 -7.59
N VAL A 310 17.71 2.34 -7.19
CA VAL A 310 16.68 3.09 -6.45
C VAL A 310 17.31 3.62 -5.17
N SER A 311 17.30 4.95 -5.01
CA SER A 311 17.95 5.63 -3.88
C SER A 311 16.99 5.86 -2.72
N GLY A 312 15.68 5.91 -2.98
CA GLY A 312 14.66 6.22 -1.99
C GLY A 312 13.34 5.49 -2.21
N ILE A 313 12.68 5.14 -1.11
CA ILE A 313 11.35 4.54 -1.10
C ILE A 313 10.48 5.27 -0.08
N VAL A 314 9.28 5.66 -0.48
CA VAL A 314 8.23 6.08 0.46
C VAL A 314 7.03 5.17 0.26
N VAL A 315 6.73 4.32 1.22
CA VAL A 315 5.67 3.30 1.13
C VAL A 315 4.64 3.46 2.23
N MET A 316 3.38 3.29 1.86
CA MET A 316 2.25 3.40 2.79
C MET A 316 1.43 2.13 2.74
N ILE A 317 1.10 1.55 3.90
CA ILE A 317 0.22 0.37 4.04
C ILE A 317 0.45 -0.70 2.95
N PRO A 318 1.70 -1.14 2.68
CA PRO A 318 1.97 -1.95 1.51
C PRO A 318 1.26 -3.30 1.59
N GLY A 319 0.55 -3.60 0.51
CA GLY A 319 0.09 -4.94 0.20
C GLY A 319 1.25 -5.81 -0.28
N LEU A 320 0.94 -7.06 -0.64
CA LEU A 320 1.90 -8.04 -1.15
C LEU A 320 3.03 -8.37 -0.15
N CYS A 321 2.88 -7.98 1.11
CA CYS A 321 3.79 -8.30 2.20
C CYS A 321 3.23 -9.47 3.02
N ASP A 322 4.03 -10.52 3.16
CA ASP A 322 3.72 -11.72 3.92
C ASP A 322 2.52 -12.51 3.35
N LEU A 323 2.52 -12.71 2.04
CA LEU A 323 1.53 -13.49 1.28
C LEU A 323 1.37 -14.92 1.84
N THR A 324 2.44 -15.43 2.45
CA THR A 324 2.48 -16.76 3.09
C THR A 324 2.17 -16.75 4.59
N GLY A 325 1.66 -15.64 5.14
CA GLY A 325 1.43 -15.41 6.58
C GLY A 325 0.71 -16.55 7.32
N MET A 326 -0.17 -17.27 6.65
CA MET A 326 -0.85 -18.44 7.22
C MET A 326 0.08 -19.58 7.63
N ALA A 327 1.26 -19.71 7.02
CA ALA A 327 2.30 -20.67 7.43
C ALA A 327 2.88 -20.36 8.82
N ALA A 328 2.76 -19.11 9.28
CA ALA A 328 3.17 -18.65 10.61
C ALA A 328 1.97 -18.39 11.54
N GLY A 329 0.78 -18.91 11.22
CA GLY A 329 -0.41 -18.76 12.05
C GLY A 329 -0.91 -17.32 12.14
N ARG A 330 -0.83 -16.55 11.04
CA ARG A 330 -1.37 -15.17 10.90
C ARG A 330 -2.05 -14.95 9.55
N ILE A 331 -2.69 -13.79 9.34
CA ILE A 331 -3.36 -13.52 8.05
C ILE A 331 -2.32 -13.29 6.96
N GLY A 332 -2.53 -13.90 5.79
CA GLY A 332 -1.70 -13.64 4.61
C GLY A 332 -1.94 -12.23 4.07
N GLY A 333 -0.88 -11.60 3.56
CA GLY A 333 -0.94 -10.28 2.95
C GLY A 333 -1.94 -10.18 1.79
N TRP A 334 -2.44 -8.97 1.53
CA TRP A 334 -3.25 -8.68 0.36
C TRP A 334 -2.50 -9.08 -0.94
N PRO A 335 -3.14 -9.73 -1.93
CA PRO A 335 -4.58 -9.95 -2.07
C PRO A 335 -5.09 -11.28 -1.49
N LYS A 336 -4.35 -11.93 -0.59
CA LYS A 336 -4.64 -13.26 -0.04
C LYS A 336 -4.72 -14.34 -1.13
N PRO A 337 -3.66 -14.49 -1.95
CA PRO A 337 -3.71 -15.34 -3.15
C PRO A 337 -3.70 -16.83 -2.84
N VAL A 338 -3.34 -17.27 -1.63
CA VAL A 338 -3.31 -18.70 -1.27
C VAL A 338 -4.70 -19.15 -0.79
N PRO A 339 -5.39 -20.04 -1.52
CA PRO A 339 -6.66 -20.60 -1.07
C PRO A 339 -6.43 -21.61 0.05
N LYS A 340 -7.50 -21.89 0.82
CA LYS A 340 -7.53 -22.96 1.82
C LYS A 340 -8.55 -24.02 1.40
N ASP A 341 -8.25 -25.29 1.70
CA ASP A 341 -9.19 -26.38 1.56
C ASP A 341 -10.30 -26.34 2.64
N ALA A 342 -11.23 -27.30 2.62
CA ALA A 342 -12.32 -27.39 3.59
C ALA A 342 -11.84 -27.65 5.04
N ALA A 343 -10.63 -28.19 5.21
CA ALA A 343 -10.00 -28.39 6.51
C ALA A 343 -9.16 -27.18 6.97
N GLY A 344 -9.07 -26.13 6.14
CA GLY A 344 -8.32 -24.92 6.44
C GLY A 344 -6.83 -24.99 6.07
N ASN A 345 -6.38 -26.05 5.39
CA ASN A 345 -4.99 -26.18 4.96
C ASN A 345 -4.74 -25.32 3.72
N PRO A 346 -3.61 -24.59 3.64
CA PRO A 346 -3.24 -23.83 2.45
C PRO A 346 -2.89 -24.75 1.28
N ASP A 347 -3.22 -24.33 0.06
CA ASP A 347 -2.71 -25.01 -1.14
C ASP A 347 -1.18 -24.94 -1.17
N PRO A 348 -0.46 -26.07 -1.13
CA PRO A 348 0.99 -26.08 -0.99
C PRO A 348 1.73 -25.60 -2.24
N VAL A 349 1.14 -25.76 -3.43
CA VAL A 349 1.76 -25.30 -4.68
C VAL A 349 1.69 -23.78 -4.75
N ILE A 350 0.50 -23.23 -4.53
CA ILE A 350 0.29 -21.78 -4.55
C ILE A 350 1.07 -21.13 -3.42
N LEU A 351 1.05 -21.68 -2.20
CA LEU A 351 1.83 -21.18 -1.06
C LEU A 351 3.32 -21.04 -1.40
N ASN A 352 3.92 -22.07 -2.04
CA ASN A 352 5.31 -22.02 -2.47
C ASN A 352 5.57 -20.98 -3.56
N ASN A 353 4.68 -20.87 -4.55
CA ASN A 353 4.80 -19.88 -5.63
C ASN A 353 4.71 -18.44 -5.11
N MET A 354 3.89 -18.18 -4.09
CA MET A 354 3.71 -16.82 -3.56
C MET A 354 4.99 -16.26 -2.94
N ARG A 355 5.92 -17.11 -2.50
CA ARG A 355 7.23 -16.68 -1.97
C ARG A 355 8.06 -15.90 -3.00
N TYR A 356 7.86 -16.09 -4.32
CA TYR A 356 8.56 -15.32 -5.35
C TYR A 356 8.03 -13.90 -5.52
N PHE A 357 6.80 -13.62 -5.04
CA PHE A 357 6.12 -12.34 -5.19
C PHE A 357 5.91 -11.59 -3.88
N ASP A 358 6.24 -12.26 -2.77
CA ASP A 358 6.13 -11.72 -1.43
C ASP A 358 7.23 -10.68 -1.17
N CYS A 359 6.79 -9.45 -0.85
CA CYS A 359 7.67 -8.31 -0.58
C CYS A 359 8.65 -8.55 0.57
N VAL A 360 8.36 -9.47 1.49
CA VAL A 360 9.30 -9.88 2.55
C VAL A 360 10.59 -10.46 1.97
N ASN A 361 10.53 -11.06 0.78
CA ASN A 361 11.69 -11.65 0.09
C ASN A 361 12.41 -10.63 -0.81
N PHE A 362 11.78 -9.53 -1.19
CA PHE A 362 12.47 -8.41 -1.85
C PHE A 362 13.19 -7.51 -0.84
N ALA A 363 12.64 -7.37 0.37
CA ALA A 363 13.14 -6.46 1.41
C ALA A 363 14.66 -6.58 1.71
N PRO A 364 15.28 -7.77 1.82
CA PRO A 364 16.72 -7.87 2.05
C PRO A 364 17.60 -7.32 0.92
N ARG A 365 17.03 -7.19 -0.29
CA ARG A 365 17.73 -6.72 -1.50
C ARG A 365 17.66 -5.21 -1.66
N ILE A 366 16.75 -4.55 -0.95
CA ILE A 366 16.60 -3.10 -0.97
C ILE A 366 17.86 -2.43 -0.42
N LYS A 367 18.43 -1.50 -1.20
CA LYS A 367 19.56 -0.63 -0.80
C LYS A 367 19.15 0.82 -0.54
N ALA A 368 17.94 1.18 -0.94
CA ALA A 368 17.36 2.51 -0.81
C ALA A 368 17.08 2.90 0.64
N GLU A 369 17.20 4.21 0.95
CA GLU A 369 16.59 4.74 2.17
C GLU A 369 15.07 4.56 2.11
N THR A 370 14.47 4.01 3.16
CA THR A 370 13.04 3.67 3.18
C THR A 370 12.28 4.46 4.25
N LYS A 371 11.22 5.17 3.86
CA LYS A 371 10.21 5.70 4.78
C LYS A 371 8.95 4.87 4.66
N PHE A 372 8.49 4.36 5.78
CA PHE A 372 7.37 3.45 5.88
C PHE A 372 6.27 4.11 6.69
N TRP A 373 5.02 4.01 6.25
CA TRP A 373 3.86 4.44 7.01
C TRP A 373 2.86 3.29 7.11
N LEU A 374 2.37 3.00 8.32
CA LEU A 374 1.32 2.01 8.52
C LEU A 374 0.41 2.34 9.70
N GLY A 375 -0.86 1.96 9.56
CA GLY A 375 -1.84 1.97 10.63
C GLY A 375 -2.03 0.58 11.23
N PHE A 376 -2.27 0.49 12.54
CA PHE A 376 -2.41 -0.81 13.21
C PHE A 376 -3.80 -1.43 13.01
N ASN A 377 -4.82 -0.64 12.69
CA ASN A 377 -6.17 -1.13 12.44
C ASN A 377 -6.43 -1.49 10.97
N ASP A 378 -5.37 -1.67 10.18
CA ASP A 378 -5.50 -2.06 8.78
C ASP A 378 -5.74 -3.57 8.63
N ILE A 379 -7.00 -3.94 8.39
CA ILE A 379 -7.40 -5.34 8.15
C ILE A 379 -7.32 -5.77 6.68
N VAL A 380 -7.06 -4.84 5.76
CA VAL A 380 -6.90 -5.13 4.32
C VAL A 380 -5.49 -5.60 4.06
N THR A 381 -4.52 -4.82 4.53
CA THR A 381 -3.10 -5.14 4.56
C THR A 381 -2.66 -5.25 6.03
N PRO A 382 -2.74 -6.43 6.66
CA PRO A 382 -2.46 -6.59 8.08
C PRO A 382 -1.09 -6.04 8.49
N PRO A 383 -0.99 -5.24 9.57
CA PRO A 383 0.27 -4.63 9.99
C PRO A 383 1.33 -5.69 10.34
N THR A 384 0.91 -6.88 10.78
CA THR A 384 1.83 -8.00 11.04
C THR A 384 2.66 -8.37 9.80
N GLY A 385 2.02 -8.45 8.63
CA GLY A 385 2.72 -8.73 7.37
C GLY A 385 3.58 -7.56 6.90
N GLN A 386 3.11 -6.33 7.12
CA GLN A 386 3.89 -5.12 6.82
C GLN A 386 5.16 -5.02 7.67
N TYR A 387 5.08 -5.30 8.98
CA TYR A 387 6.23 -5.36 9.86
C TYR A 387 7.21 -6.48 9.47
N ALA A 388 6.71 -7.64 9.02
CA ALA A 388 7.59 -8.69 8.51
C ALA A 388 8.46 -8.21 7.33
N ALA A 389 7.88 -7.43 6.41
CA ALA A 389 8.63 -6.83 5.31
C ALA A 389 9.56 -5.71 5.80
N TYR A 390 9.06 -4.79 6.62
CA TYR A 390 9.86 -3.70 7.20
C TYR A 390 11.08 -4.23 7.97
N ASN A 391 10.90 -5.23 8.82
CA ASN A 391 11.97 -5.83 9.64
C ASN A 391 13.03 -6.51 8.78
N ALA A 392 12.66 -7.08 7.62
CA ALA A 392 13.58 -7.71 6.67
C ALA A 392 14.45 -6.71 5.87
N ILE A 393 14.09 -5.42 5.82
CA ILE A 393 14.92 -4.38 5.19
C ILE A 393 16.18 -4.13 6.04
N THR A 394 17.35 -4.21 5.42
CA THR A 394 18.65 -3.94 6.10
C THR A 394 19.21 -2.55 5.83
N ALA A 395 18.72 -1.87 4.79
CA ALA A 395 19.06 -0.49 4.46
C ALA A 395 18.48 0.52 5.49
N PRO A 396 18.96 1.78 5.52
CA PRO A 396 18.42 2.81 6.39
C PRO A 396 16.90 2.94 6.22
N LYS A 397 16.17 2.85 7.33
CA LYS A 397 14.71 2.84 7.33
C LYS A 397 14.13 3.64 8.49
N THR A 398 12.98 4.25 8.26
CA THR A 398 12.18 4.94 9.28
C THR A 398 10.74 4.49 9.16
N LEU A 399 10.08 4.26 10.30
CA LEU A 399 8.68 3.88 10.36
C LEU A 399 7.88 4.96 11.07
N ILE A 400 6.76 5.35 10.46
CA ILE A 400 5.74 6.19 11.04
C ILE A 400 4.52 5.30 11.28
N THR A 401 4.14 5.15 12.54
CA THR A 401 2.97 4.38 12.95
C THR A 401 1.82 5.32 13.25
N ALA A 402 0.61 4.92 12.86
CA ALA A 402 -0.61 5.65 13.16
C ALA A 402 -1.66 4.65 13.70
N PRO A 403 -1.54 4.24 14.98
CA PRO A 403 -2.23 3.06 15.52
C PRO A 403 -3.74 3.03 15.31
N GLU A 404 -4.39 4.19 15.37
CA GLU A 404 -5.84 4.34 15.25
C GLU A 404 -6.36 4.11 13.83
N TYR A 405 -5.50 4.19 12.80
CA TYR A 405 -5.91 4.16 11.41
C TYR A 405 -5.92 2.76 10.81
N GLY A 406 -6.89 2.54 9.92
CA GLY A 406 -6.97 1.38 9.03
C GLY A 406 -6.68 1.73 7.57
N HIS A 407 -7.01 0.83 6.63
CA HIS A 407 -6.59 0.95 5.22
C HIS A 407 -7.01 2.24 4.50
N GLY A 408 -8.22 2.73 4.79
CA GLY A 408 -8.77 3.95 4.19
C GLY A 408 -8.78 5.16 5.13
N GLY A 409 -8.29 4.99 6.36
CA GLY A 409 -8.23 6.04 7.36
C GLY A 409 -6.92 6.81 7.19
N GLU A 410 -6.94 7.88 6.42
CA GLU A 410 -5.78 8.75 6.30
C GLU A 410 -5.72 9.68 7.52
N ALA A 411 -4.56 9.73 8.19
CA ALA A 411 -4.32 10.71 9.23
C ALA A 411 -4.55 12.14 8.72
N PRO A 412 -5.00 13.09 9.56
CA PRO A 412 -4.98 14.50 9.21
C PRO A 412 -3.61 14.88 8.63
N ASN A 413 -3.61 15.52 7.46
CA ASN A 413 -2.39 15.88 6.72
C ASN A 413 -1.56 14.69 6.18
N PHE A 414 -2.15 13.50 5.99
CA PHE A 414 -1.46 12.34 5.42
C PHE A 414 -0.75 12.64 4.09
N TRP A 415 -1.45 13.14 3.07
CA TRP A 415 -0.83 13.46 1.78
C TRP A 415 0.25 14.55 1.87
N PRO A 416 0.05 15.66 2.60
CA PRO A 416 1.13 16.59 2.90
C PRO A 416 2.36 15.93 3.54
N LEU A 417 2.16 15.06 4.54
CA LEU A 417 3.24 14.30 5.18
C LEU A 417 4.00 13.44 4.17
N ILE A 418 3.30 12.61 3.38
CA ILE A 418 3.93 11.74 2.38
C ILE A 418 4.72 12.55 1.35
N ASN A 419 4.16 13.65 0.85
CA ASN A 419 4.85 14.53 -0.08
C ASN A 419 6.14 15.11 0.54
N ASN A 420 6.07 15.57 1.79
CA ASN A 420 7.25 16.10 2.48
C ASN A 420 8.33 15.02 2.64
N LEU A 421 7.96 13.79 3.04
CA LEU A 421 8.91 12.68 3.13
C LEU A 421 9.64 12.42 1.81
N ILE A 422 8.93 12.47 0.67
CA ILE A 422 9.52 12.28 -0.66
C ILE A 422 10.49 13.43 -1.00
N TYR A 423 10.03 14.68 -0.90
CA TYR A 423 10.82 15.83 -1.34
C TYR A 423 11.99 16.14 -0.40
N ASP A 424 11.83 15.95 0.91
CA ASP A 424 12.90 16.12 1.88
C ASP A 424 13.97 15.04 1.71
N MET A 425 13.58 13.79 1.48
CA MET A 425 14.52 12.71 1.16
C MET A 425 15.34 13.04 -0.08
N ALA A 426 14.68 13.44 -1.17
CA ALA A 426 15.38 13.83 -2.40
C ALA A 426 16.37 14.98 -2.14
N ALA A 427 15.93 16.04 -1.46
CA ALA A 427 16.77 17.19 -1.16
C ALA A 427 17.98 16.81 -0.28
N GLN A 428 17.80 15.92 0.70
CA GLN A 428 18.89 15.41 1.54
C GLN A 428 19.89 14.59 0.71
N GLN A 429 19.41 13.72 -0.17
CA GLN A 429 20.26 12.91 -1.05
C GLN A 429 21.04 13.78 -2.04
N GLN A 430 20.41 14.78 -2.65
CA GLN A 430 21.07 15.73 -3.54
C GLN A 430 22.17 16.54 -2.83
N LYS A 431 21.92 17.00 -1.59
CA LYS A 431 22.93 17.70 -0.77
C LYS A 431 24.12 16.80 -0.44
N LYS A 432 23.86 15.57 0.02
CA LYS A 432 24.91 14.58 0.33
C LYS A 432 25.79 14.29 -0.89
N ASN A 433 25.18 14.26 -2.07
CA ASN A 433 25.85 13.97 -3.34
C ASN A 433 26.54 15.16 -4.01
N SER A 434 26.39 16.37 -3.44
CA SER A 434 27.02 17.62 -3.92
C SER A 434 28.24 18.03 -3.08
N THR A 435 28.51 17.31 -1.98
CA THR A 435 29.70 17.53 -1.15
C THR A 435 30.85 16.71 -1.73
N PRO A 436 32.03 17.30 -2.04
CA PRO A 436 33.14 16.64 -2.71
C PRO A 436 33.67 15.39 -2.02
#